data_AF-A0AA85KIE9-F1
#
_entry.id   AF-A0AA85KIE9-F1
#
_cell.length_a   1.000
_cell.length_b   1.000
_cell.length_c   1.000
_cell.angle_alpha   90.00
_cell.angle_beta   90.00
_cell.angle_gamma   90.00
#
_symmetry.space_group_name_H-M   'P 1'
#
loop_
_entity.id
_entity.type
_entity.pdbx_description
1 polymer ?
#
loop_
_entity_poly.entity_id
_entity_poly.type
_entity_poly.pdbx_seq_one_letter_code
_entity_poly.pdbx_strand_id
1 'polypeptide(L)'
;MLWNNSIFLIIQNNKSNNMTNSENIEAYRRYFRQIWFGQYTWDQFTPTSSTSTPRTCGFQHVYIGEKHGTKIKGLHYWKRYYILEKTGRLLLEKIHKIHPDLHISSLRFKVDNAVKPYGTIFFGLPMDFEMLIFFCAFLVGVNREVSFFIDGAQTTVVCYDVATQSDALATAFFKY
;
A
#
# COMPACT_ATOMS: atom_id res chain seq x y z
N MET A 1 -4.12 -10.91 -14.94
CA MET A 1 -4.04 -10.60 -13.49
C MET A 1 -4.29 -11.90 -12.75
N LEU A 2 -3.24 -12.70 -12.52
CA LEU A 2 -3.36 -14.05 -11.95
C LEU A 2 -3.27 -13.98 -10.42
N TRP A 3 -4.37 -13.58 -9.78
CA TRP A 3 -4.56 -13.85 -8.36
C TRP A 3 -4.91 -15.34 -8.22
N ASN A 4 -3.88 -16.18 -8.07
CA ASN A 4 -4.08 -17.62 -7.88
C ASN A 4 -4.82 -17.89 -6.55
N ASN A 5 -5.67 -18.92 -6.56
CA ASN A 5 -6.41 -19.40 -5.39
C ASN A 5 -5.49 -19.71 -4.18
N SER A 6 -4.20 -19.97 -4.42
CA SER A 6 -3.18 -20.28 -3.41
C SER A 6 -2.99 -19.20 -2.34
N ILE A 7 -3.09 -17.92 -2.70
CA ILE A 7 -2.89 -16.82 -1.75
C ILE A 7 -4.05 -16.73 -0.75
N PHE A 8 -5.28 -16.94 -1.21
CA PHE A 8 -6.46 -16.91 -0.36
C PHE A 8 -6.52 -18.11 0.60
N LEU A 9 -5.98 -19.27 0.17
CA LEU A 9 -5.87 -20.46 1.02
C LEU A 9 -4.93 -20.27 2.21
N ILE A 10 -3.80 -19.55 2.04
CA ILE A 10 -2.84 -19.29 3.13
C ILE A 10 -3.44 -18.42 4.23
N ILE A 11 -4.25 -17.41 3.87
CA ILE A 11 -4.90 -16.53 4.85
C ILE A 11 -6.05 -17.24 5.55
N GLN A 12 -6.84 -18.06 4.84
CA GLN A 12 -7.99 -18.77 5.40
C GLN A 12 -7.61 -19.81 6.46
N ASN A 13 -6.47 -20.50 6.30
CA ASN A 13 -6.00 -21.48 7.29
C ASN A 13 -5.74 -20.87 8.69
N ASN A 14 -5.67 -19.54 8.82
CA ASN A 14 -5.43 -18.86 10.09
C ASN A 14 -6.69 -18.30 10.78
N LYS A 15 -7.89 -18.44 10.18
CA LYS A 15 -9.17 -18.09 10.85
C LYS A 15 -10.10 -19.30 10.81
N SER A 16 -10.17 -20.03 11.92
CA SER A 16 -11.17 -21.07 12.16
C SER A 16 -12.57 -20.47 12.02
N ASN A 17 -13.34 -20.83 10.97
CA ASN A 17 -14.81 -20.78 11.01
C ASN A 17 -15.45 -21.60 9.88
N ASN A 18 -16.47 -22.36 10.29
CA ASN A 18 -17.30 -23.28 9.51
C ASN A 18 -18.16 -22.57 8.43
N MET A 19 -17.56 -22.22 7.30
CA MET A 19 -18.27 -21.78 6.09
C MET A 19 -17.59 -22.44 4.86
N THR A 20 -18.33 -22.72 3.79
CA THR A 20 -17.79 -23.49 2.66
C THR A 20 -16.59 -22.76 2.00
N ASN A 21 -15.60 -23.52 1.50
CA ASN A 21 -14.37 -22.96 0.91
C ASN A 21 -14.65 -21.90 -0.17
N SER A 22 -15.69 -22.08 -0.98
CA SER A 22 -16.06 -21.15 -2.05
C SER A 22 -16.65 -19.84 -1.54
N GLU A 23 -17.57 -19.89 -0.57
CA GLU A 23 -18.20 -18.69 0.01
C GLU A 23 -17.18 -17.85 0.77
N ASN A 24 -16.27 -18.50 1.50
CA ASN A 24 -15.15 -17.85 2.16
C ASN A 24 -14.21 -17.17 1.16
N ILE A 25 -13.86 -17.82 0.04
CA ILE A 25 -12.97 -17.22 -0.97
C ILE A 25 -13.59 -15.96 -1.57
N GLU A 26 -14.89 -15.99 -1.90
CA GLU A 26 -15.57 -14.82 -2.45
C GLU A 26 -15.71 -13.67 -1.44
N ALA A 27 -15.97 -13.98 -0.18
CA ALA A 27 -15.97 -12.97 0.89
C ALA A 27 -14.59 -12.31 1.02
N TYR A 28 -13.51 -13.10 1.04
CA TYR A 28 -12.14 -12.59 1.08
C TYR A 28 -11.78 -11.75 -0.15
N ARG A 29 -12.18 -12.18 -1.35
CA ARG A 29 -11.98 -11.41 -2.58
C ARG A 29 -12.70 -10.07 -2.52
N ARG A 30 -13.93 -10.04 -2.02
CA ARG A 30 -14.68 -8.79 -1.84
C ARG A 30 -13.98 -7.88 -0.84
N TYR A 31 -13.52 -8.42 0.28
CA TYR A 31 -12.83 -7.63 1.31
C TYR A 31 -11.49 -7.08 0.83
N PHE A 32 -10.69 -7.91 0.15
CA PHE A 32 -9.46 -7.47 -0.50
C PHE A 32 -9.72 -6.34 -1.50
N ARG A 33 -10.76 -6.50 -2.34
CA ARG A 33 -11.15 -5.47 -3.31
C ARG A 33 -11.58 -4.18 -2.62
N GLN A 34 -12.37 -4.28 -1.56
CA GLN A 34 -12.84 -3.13 -0.79
C GLN A 34 -11.66 -2.37 -0.16
N ILE A 35 -10.73 -3.08 0.49
CA ILE A 35 -9.55 -2.47 1.12
C ILE A 35 -8.67 -1.73 0.10
N TRP A 36 -8.39 -2.36 -1.05
CA TRP A 36 -7.46 -1.79 -2.03
C TRP A 36 -8.09 -0.78 -2.99
N PHE A 37 -9.34 -1.01 -3.38
CA PHE A 37 -9.98 -0.31 -4.49
C PHE A 37 -11.29 0.39 -4.08
N GLY A 38 -11.73 0.27 -2.83
CA GLY A 38 -12.81 1.07 -2.27
C GLY A 38 -12.49 2.55 -2.42
N GLN A 39 -13.37 3.29 -3.09
CA GLN A 39 -13.11 4.68 -3.43
C GLN A 39 -13.54 5.63 -2.31
N TYR A 40 -12.62 6.47 -1.87
CA TYR A 40 -12.86 7.52 -0.87
C TYR A 40 -12.31 8.87 -1.33
N THR A 41 -12.57 9.92 -0.55
CA THR A 41 -12.03 11.27 -0.73
C THR A 41 -11.15 11.62 0.47
N TRP A 42 -10.07 12.37 0.24
CA TRP A 42 -9.28 12.95 1.33
C TRP A 42 -10.01 14.10 2.05
N ASP A 43 -10.98 14.73 1.37
CA ASP A 43 -11.86 15.72 1.97
C ASP A 43 -13.08 15.04 2.60
N GLN A 44 -13.05 14.96 3.92
CA GLN A 44 -14.06 14.30 4.74
C GLN A 44 -15.37 15.09 4.86
N PHE A 45 -15.38 16.38 4.48
CA PHE A 45 -16.57 17.23 4.51
C PHE A 45 -17.32 17.22 3.17
N THR A 46 -16.70 16.71 2.10
CA THR A 46 -17.40 16.54 0.83
C THR A 46 -18.31 15.30 0.89
N PRO A 47 -19.62 15.44 0.57
CA PRO A 47 -20.51 14.29 0.37
C PRO A 47 -19.95 13.31 -0.66
N THR A 48 -20.08 12.01 -0.41
CA THR A 48 -19.64 10.94 -1.34
C THR A 48 -20.36 10.95 -2.69
N SER A 49 -21.49 11.64 -2.79
CA SER A 49 -22.25 11.91 -4.03
C SER A 49 -21.69 13.07 -4.86
N SER A 50 -20.75 13.84 -4.32
CA SER A 50 -20.07 14.90 -5.06
C SER A 50 -19.21 14.29 -6.17
N THR A 51 -19.52 14.66 -7.41
CA THR A 51 -18.74 14.28 -8.59
C THR A 51 -17.58 15.24 -8.85
N SER A 52 -17.52 16.37 -8.14
CA SER A 52 -16.48 17.40 -8.31
C SER A 52 -15.24 17.15 -7.45
N THR A 53 -15.29 16.23 -6.49
CA THR A 53 -14.17 15.97 -5.58
C THR A 53 -13.34 14.78 -6.06
N PRO A 54 -12.01 14.93 -6.21
CA PRO A 54 -11.13 13.84 -6.63
C PRO A 54 -11.27 12.63 -5.71
N ARG A 55 -11.62 11.48 -6.29
CA ARG A 55 -11.65 10.20 -5.59
C ARG A 55 -10.29 9.50 -5.68
N THR A 56 -9.97 8.73 -4.66
CA THR A 56 -8.77 7.91 -4.58
C THR A 56 -9.09 6.53 -4.01
N CYS A 57 -8.09 5.67 -3.94
CA CYS A 57 -8.15 4.37 -3.28
C CYS A 57 -6.76 3.98 -2.75
N GLY A 58 -6.70 2.96 -1.90
CA GLY A 58 -5.44 2.47 -1.33
C GLY A 58 -4.41 2.10 -2.39
N PHE A 59 -4.82 1.50 -3.51
CA PHE A 59 -3.93 1.17 -4.61
C PHE A 59 -3.30 2.41 -5.24
N GLN A 60 -4.12 3.42 -5.56
CA GLN A 60 -3.65 4.67 -6.13
C GLN A 60 -2.67 5.38 -5.19
N HIS A 61 -3.03 5.48 -3.91
CA HIS A 61 -2.17 6.11 -2.92
C HIS A 61 -0.83 5.36 -2.79
N VAL A 62 -0.84 4.07 -2.46
CA VAL A 62 0.38 3.29 -2.17
C VAL A 62 1.26 3.12 -3.41
N TYR A 63 0.69 2.73 -4.55
CA TYR A 63 1.47 2.31 -5.72
C TYR A 63 1.67 3.41 -6.77
N ILE A 64 0.70 4.29 -7.00
CA ILE A 64 0.76 5.31 -8.06
C ILE A 64 1.35 6.61 -7.51
N GLY A 65 0.92 7.01 -6.31
CA GLY A 65 1.22 8.29 -5.71
C GLY A 65 0.27 9.40 -6.16
N GLU A 66 0.12 10.41 -5.30
CA GLU A 66 -0.81 11.52 -5.52
C GLU A 66 -0.08 12.85 -5.34
N LYS A 67 -0.21 13.75 -6.31
CA LYS A 67 0.31 15.12 -6.21
C LYS A 67 -0.72 16.00 -5.51
N HIS A 68 -0.36 16.52 -4.35
CA HIS A 68 -1.13 17.53 -3.63
C HIS A 68 -0.31 18.82 -3.52
N GLY A 69 -0.60 19.76 -4.41
CA GLY A 69 0.16 21.00 -4.55
C GLY A 69 1.64 20.71 -4.85
N THR A 70 2.52 21.09 -3.93
CA THR A 70 3.98 20.93 -4.02
C THR A 70 4.49 19.64 -3.38
N LYS A 71 3.60 18.75 -2.93
CA LYS A 71 3.97 17.50 -2.24
C LYS A 71 3.43 16.27 -2.95
N ILE A 72 4.17 15.18 -2.86
CA ILE A 72 3.69 13.84 -3.23
C ILE A 72 3.28 13.10 -1.96
N LYS A 73 2.06 12.56 -1.95
CA LYS A 73 1.57 11.60 -0.95
C LYS A 73 1.60 10.19 -1.55
N GLY A 74 1.73 9.18 -0.68
CA GLY A 74 1.83 7.79 -1.12
C GLY A 74 3.10 7.54 -1.95
N LEU A 75 3.05 6.73 -3.00
CA LEU A 75 4.21 6.37 -3.85
C LEU A 75 5.31 5.62 -3.08
N HIS A 76 5.03 4.37 -2.75
CA HIS A 76 5.92 3.46 -2.03
C HIS A 76 6.45 2.30 -2.89
N TYR A 77 5.98 2.21 -4.14
CA TYR A 77 6.31 1.09 -5.01
C TYR A 77 7.49 1.34 -5.94
N TRP A 78 8.44 0.41 -5.94
CA TRP A 78 9.72 0.56 -6.63
C TRP A 78 9.59 0.63 -8.16
N LYS A 79 8.68 -0.13 -8.80
CA LYS A 79 8.55 -0.04 -10.27
C LYS A 79 7.98 1.31 -10.69
N ARG A 80 7.07 1.89 -9.90
CA ARG A 80 6.55 3.23 -10.17
C ARG A 80 7.65 4.27 -10.04
N TYR A 81 8.44 4.18 -8.97
CA TYR A 81 9.65 4.98 -8.79
C TYR A 81 10.58 4.87 -10.01
N TYR A 82 10.93 3.64 -10.41
CA TYR A 82 11.80 3.36 -11.55
C TYR A 82 11.29 3.94 -12.87
N ILE A 83 9.98 3.77 -13.17
CA ILE A 83 9.38 4.32 -14.39
C ILE A 83 9.46 5.85 -14.40
N LEU A 84 9.20 6.50 -13.26
CA LEU A 84 9.27 7.97 -13.17
C LEU A 84 10.71 8.47 -13.30
N GLU A 85 11.68 7.76 -12.71
CA GLU A 85 13.10 8.08 -12.86
C GLU A 85 13.57 7.91 -14.30
N LYS A 86 13.24 6.78 -14.92
CA LYS A 86 13.58 6.47 -16.33
C LYS A 86 12.98 7.47 -17.32
N THR A 87 11.82 8.04 -17.00
CA THR A 87 11.16 9.04 -17.84
C THR A 87 11.60 10.48 -17.53
N GLY A 88 12.60 10.67 -16.67
CA GLY A 88 13.13 11.99 -16.29
C GLY A 88 12.17 12.82 -15.42
N ARG A 89 11.11 12.21 -14.90
CA ARG A 89 10.09 12.87 -14.08
C ARG A 89 10.40 12.83 -12.60
N LEU A 90 11.22 11.87 -12.17
CA LEU A 90 11.67 11.75 -10.80
C LEU A 90 13.14 12.13 -10.67
N LEU A 91 13.45 12.91 -9.64
CA LEU A 91 14.81 13.25 -9.23
C LEU A 91 15.01 12.82 -7.78
N LEU A 92 15.94 11.90 -7.53
CA LEU A 92 16.40 11.58 -6.18
C LEU A 92 17.18 12.77 -5.59
N GLU A 93 16.78 13.23 -4.41
CA GLU A 93 17.47 14.35 -3.73
C GLU A 93 18.36 13.86 -2.58
N LYS A 94 17.90 12.85 -1.83
CA LYS A 94 18.63 12.32 -0.67
C LYS A 94 18.22 10.90 -0.34
N ILE A 95 19.20 10.09 0.06
CA ILE A 95 18.99 8.82 0.74
C ILE A 95 19.12 9.08 2.25
N HIS A 96 18.07 8.78 3.01
CA HIS A 96 18.09 8.94 4.46
C HIS A 96 18.66 7.70 5.15
N LYS A 97 18.25 6.51 4.70
CA LYS A 97 18.67 5.22 5.25
C LYS A 97 18.59 4.11 4.20
N ILE A 98 19.42 3.10 4.34
CA ILE A 98 19.43 1.86 3.54
C ILE A 98 19.45 0.67 4.52
N HIS A 99 18.54 -0.28 4.33
CA HIS A 99 18.45 -1.47 5.17
C HIS A 99 19.66 -2.38 4.94
N PRO A 100 20.32 -2.89 6.02
CA PRO A 100 21.53 -3.70 5.87
C PRO A 100 21.26 -5.01 5.13
N ASP A 101 20.16 -5.70 5.47
CA ASP A 101 19.86 -7.04 4.92
C ASP A 101 18.81 -7.06 3.81
N LEU A 102 17.87 -6.10 3.80
CA LEU A 102 16.78 -6.03 2.83
C LEU A 102 16.98 -4.86 1.88
N HIS A 103 16.44 -4.94 0.68
CA HIS A 103 16.49 -3.84 -0.30
C HIS A 103 15.49 -2.71 0.01
N ILE A 104 15.39 -2.30 1.27
CA ILE A 104 14.51 -1.22 1.72
C ILE A 104 15.33 0.06 1.90
N SER A 105 14.87 1.15 1.29
CA SER A 105 15.51 2.47 1.47
C SER A 105 14.50 3.53 1.83
N SER A 106 14.90 4.43 2.74
CA SER A 106 14.17 5.64 3.10
C SER A 106 14.75 6.82 2.33
N LEU A 107 13.92 7.48 1.52
CA LEU A 107 14.36 8.41 0.48
C LEU A 107 13.63 9.74 0.55
N ARG A 108 14.27 10.77 -0.01
CA ARG A 108 13.67 12.03 -0.43
C ARG A 108 13.86 12.21 -1.93
N PHE A 109 12.78 12.47 -2.64
CA PHE A 109 12.82 12.69 -4.09
C PHE A 109 11.73 13.66 -4.53
N LYS A 110 11.86 14.18 -5.75
CA LYS A 110 10.85 15.00 -6.42
C LYS A 110 10.23 14.24 -7.58
N VAL A 111 8.94 14.46 -7.83
CA VAL A 111 8.23 14.03 -9.04
C VAL A 111 7.55 15.26 -9.63
N ASP A 112 7.89 15.64 -10.87
CA ASP A 112 7.33 16.83 -11.55
C ASP A 112 7.27 18.07 -10.64
N ASN A 113 8.42 18.41 -10.04
CA ASN A 113 8.63 19.50 -9.07
C ASN A 113 7.88 19.38 -7.72
N ALA A 114 7.13 18.31 -7.48
CA ALA A 114 6.51 18.04 -6.18
C ALA A 114 7.40 17.14 -5.33
N VAL A 115 7.59 17.49 -4.06
CA VAL A 115 8.52 16.82 -3.14
C VAL A 115 7.83 15.69 -2.39
N LYS A 116 8.47 14.53 -2.34
CA LYS A 116 8.24 13.52 -1.30
C LYS A 116 9.36 13.62 -0.26
N PRO A 117 9.12 14.22 0.92
CA PRO A 117 10.19 14.46 1.89
C PRO A 117 10.71 13.16 2.52
N TYR A 118 9.82 12.19 2.69
CA TYR A 118 10.09 10.86 3.23
C TYR A 118 9.28 9.81 2.45
N GLY A 119 9.97 8.83 1.91
CA GLY A 119 9.41 7.69 1.20
C GLY A 119 10.25 6.45 1.42
N THR A 120 9.67 5.46 2.09
CA THR A 120 10.29 4.14 2.20
C THR A 120 9.80 3.27 1.04
N ILE A 121 10.74 2.66 0.32
CA ILE A 121 10.51 1.81 -0.84
C ILE A 121 11.27 0.50 -0.66
N PHE A 122 10.61 -0.64 -0.90
CA PHE A 122 11.25 -1.95 -0.99
C PHE A 122 11.55 -2.26 -2.46
N PHE A 123 12.83 -2.16 -2.84
CA PHE A 123 13.28 -2.39 -4.21
C PHE A 123 13.30 -3.88 -4.56
N GLY A 124 12.73 -4.22 -5.72
CA GLY A 124 12.70 -5.59 -6.23
C GLY A 124 11.51 -6.44 -5.77
N LEU A 125 10.72 -5.98 -4.80
CA LEU A 125 9.58 -6.73 -4.28
C LEU A 125 8.43 -6.82 -5.32
N PRO A 126 7.89 -8.02 -5.65
CA PRO A 126 6.74 -8.13 -6.54
C PRO A 126 5.49 -7.43 -5.98
N MET A 127 4.72 -6.74 -6.83
CA MET A 127 3.52 -6.00 -6.41
C MET A 127 2.48 -6.88 -5.72
N ASP A 128 2.22 -8.06 -6.27
CA ASP A 128 1.27 -9.02 -5.69
C ASP A 128 1.70 -9.48 -4.30
N PHE A 129 3.00 -9.73 -4.10
CA PHE A 129 3.55 -10.06 -2.80
C PHE A 129 3.48 -8.88 -1.80
N GLU A 130 3.83 -7.67 -2.23
CA GLU A 130 3.73 -6.46 -1.41
C GLU A 130 2.27 -6.15 -1.02
N MET A 131 1.33 -6.25 -1.98
CA MET A 131 -0.10 -6.10 -1.73
C MET A 131 -0.61 -7.12 -0.72
N LEU A 132 -0.12 -8.36 -0.79
CA LEU A 132 -0.49 -9.42 0.14
C LEU A 132 0.02 -9.13 1.56
N ILE A 133 1.28 -8.73 1.70
CA ILE A 133 1.88 -8.37 3.00
C ILE A 133 1.09 -7.22 3.64
N PHE A 134 0.83 -6.16 2.88
CA PHE A 134 0.08 -5.00 3.37
C PHE A 134 -1.37 -5.34 3.70
N PHE A 135 -2.01 -6.22 2.92
CA PHE A 135 -3.33 -6.74 3.24
C PHE A 135 -3.33 -7.54 4.55
N CYS A 136 -2.38 -8.45 4.74
CA CYS A 136 -2.23 -9.19 6.00
C CYS A 136 -2.01 -8.24 7.19
N ALA A 137 -1.15 -7.23 7.03
CA ALA A 137 -0.91 -6.23 8.07
C ALA A 137 -2.20 -5.48 8.45
N PHE A 138 -3.00 -5.10 7.45
CA PHE A 138 -4.29 -4.45 7.65
C PHE A 138 -5.28 -5.34 8.43
N LEU A 139 -5.35 -6.63 8.09
CA LEU A 139 -6.21 -7.60 8.79
C LEU A 139 -5.81 -7.85 10.24
N VAL A 140 -4.50 -7.85 10.53
CA VAL A 140 -3.95 -8.21 11.84
C VAL A 140 -3.92 -7.01 12.79
N GLY A 141 -3.57 -5.83 12.28
CA GLY A 141 -3.27 -4.68 13.12
C GLY A 141 -3.23 -3.37 12.35
N VAL A 142 -4.32 -3.03 11.66
CA VAL A 142 -4.51 -1.67 11.13
C VAL A 142 -4.29 -0.64 12.23
N ASN A 143 -3.65 0.48 11.89
CA ASN A 143 -3.23 1.54 12.81
C ASN A 143 -2.19 1.09 13.85
N ARG A 144 -1.50 -0.03 13.61
CA ARG A 144 -0.39 -0.56 14.44
C ARG A 144 0.78 -1.01 13.57
N GLU A 145 1.91 -1.25 14.22
CA GLU A 145 3.07 -1.88 13.61
C GLU A 145 2.90 -3.40 13.56
N VAL A 146 3.06 -3.98 12.38
CA VAL A 146 3.02 -5.44 12.17
C VAL A 146 4.36 -5.88 11.64
N SER A 147 5.04 -6.79 12.35
CA SER A 147 6.33 -7.34 11.94
C SER A 147 6.14 -8.54 11.01
N PHE A 148 6.99 -8.63 10.00
CA PHE A 148 7.11 -9.74 9.07
C PHE A 148 8.57 -10.21 9.02
N PHE A 149 8.76 -11.49 8.76
CA PHE A 149 10.08 -12.05 8.49
C PHE A 149 10.16 -12.35 6.99
N ILE A 150 11.05 -11.66 6.27
CA ILE A 150 11.22 -11.74 4.82
C ILE A 150 12.69 -11.98 4.56
N ASP A 151 13.01 -13.01 3.78
CA ASP A 151 14.38 -13.31 3.35
C ASP A 151 15.42 -13.35 4.50
N GLY A 152 15.05 -13.98 5.62
CA GLY A 152 15.95 -14.09 6.77
C GLY A 152 16.06 -12.85 7.66
N ALA A 153 15.35 -11.76 7.34
CA ALA A 153 15.37 -10.51 8.10
C ALA A 153 13.98 -10.07 8.56
N GLN A 154 13.90 -9.44 9.74
CA GLN A 154 12.66 -8.84 10.24
C GLN A 154 12.45 -7.46 9.60
N THR A 155 11.23 -7.20 9.15
CA THR A 155 10.78 -5.87 8.71
C THR A 155 9.45 -5.53 9.34
N THR A 156 9.15 -4.23 9.46
CA THR A 156 7.87 -3.75 10.01
C THR A 156 7.06 -3.09 8.92
N VAL A 157 5.75 -3.36 8.91
CA VAL A 157 4.76 -2.70 8.08
C VAL A 157 3.87 -1.84 8.96
N VAL A 158 3.58 -0.64 8.48
CA VAL A 158 2.56 0.24 9.06
C VAL A 158 1.49 0.48 8.00
N CYS A 159 0.24 0.35 8.41
CA CYS A 159 -0.90 0.67 7.57
C CYS A 159 -1.95 1.45 8.36
N TYR A 160 -2.68 2.31 7.67
CA TYR A 160 -3.78 3.09 8.23
C TYR A 160 -5.02 2.90 7.38
N ASP A 161 -6.18 2.86 8.03
CA ASP A 161 -7.47 2.95 7.37
C ASP A 161 -7.86 4.41 7.11
N VAL A 162 -8.92 4.58 6.33
CA VAL A 162 -9.52 5.89 6.12
C VAL A 162 -10.40 6.21 7.32
N ALA A 163 -10.21 7.39 7.92
CA ALA A 163 -10.94 7.78 9.14
C ALA A 163 -12.47 7.71 9.00
N THR A 164 -13.00 7.97 7.80
CA THR A 164 -14.44 7.90 7.49
C THR A 164 -14.87 6.57 6.88
N GLN A 165 -13.92 5.65 6.62
CA GLN A 165 -14.14 4.37 5.97
C GLN A 165 -13.09 3.34 6.43
N SER A 166 -13.36 2.68 7.57
CA SER A 166 -12.42 1.75 8.21
C SER A 166 -12.17 0.46 7.43
N ASP A 167 -12.95 0.17 6.40
CA ASP A 167 -12.76 -0.96 5.50
C ASP A 167 -11.96 -0.59 4.23
N ALA A 168 -11.42 0.63 4.15
CA ALA A 168 -10.57 1.09 3.05
C ALA A 168 -9.16 1.44 3.55
N LEU A 169 -8.15 1.05 2.78
CA LEU A 169 -6.76 1.37 3.06
C LEU A 169 -6.47 2.84 2.70
N ALA A 170 -6.06 3.64 3.68
CA ALA A 170 -5.58 5.00 3.44
C ALA A 170 -4.12 5.01 2.96
N THR A 171 -3.26 4.21 3.61
CA THR A 171 -1.85 4.07 3.25
C THR A 171 -1.25 2.80 3.85
N ALA A 172 -0.20 2.27 3.23
CA ALA A 172 0.63 1.19 3.76
C ALA A 172 2.07 1.36 3.26
N PHE A 173 3.04 1.09 4.12
CA PHE A 173 4.46 1.14 3.77
C PHE A 173 5.30 0.31 4.75
N PHE A 174 6.48 -0.12 4.30
CA PHE A 174 7.51 -0.66 5.18
C PHE A 174 8.11 0.48 6.02
N LYS A 175 8.22 0.29 7.33
CA LYS A 175 8.85 1.24 8.25
C LYS A 175 10.36 1.02 8.26
N TYR A 176 11.10 2.02 7.79
CA TYR A 176 12.56 2.05 7.79
C TYR A 176 13.06 3.50 7.74
#